data_AF-A0A7C4DF18-F1
#
_entry.id   AF-A0A7C4DF18-F1
#
_cell.length_a   1.000
_cell.length_b   1.000
_cell.length_c   1.000
_cell.angle_alpha   90.00
_cell.angle_beta   90.00
_cell.angle_gamma   90.00
#
_symmetry.space_group_name_H-M   'P 1'
#
loop_
_entity.id
_entity.type
_entity.pdbx_description
1 polymer ?
#
loop_
_entity_poly.entity_id
_entity_poly.type
_entity_poly.pdbx_seq_one_letter_code
_entity_poly.pdbx_strand_id
1 'polypeptide(L)'
;MFYLNYGSFVLTQTISLSARAIIFVEILVLCILITLAGTFTGVEMEEAQKLSQEINNLRDCVKSVGFQLIFGNNFMHALIMFVPIAGPFWGFFTLYSTGRIIAALSMVNKINPALLAFTLFLFPFTWMEYISYALAISESLILTYSVVKRNLRKEFITASKLFVFCSVILLIAAIIEFYMISLLEVPLKI
;
A
#
# COMPACT_ATOMS: atom_id res chain seq x y z
N MET A 1 -5.75 -3.70 59.73
CA MET A 1 -6.60 -3.86 58.53
C MET A 1 -6.15 -2.83 57.49
N PHE A 2 -5.09 -3.14 56.75
CA PHE A 2 -4.56 -2.26 55.69
C PHE A 2 -4.89 -2.90 54.34
N TYR A 3 -5.85 -2.31 53.63
CA TYR A 3 -6.14 -2.65 52.24
C TYR A 3 -5.06 -2.01 51.37
N LEU A 4 -4.12 -2.81 50.89
CA LEU A 4 -3.23 -2.39 49.80
C LEU A 4 -4.02 -2.43 48.49
N ASN A 5 -4.27 -1.23 47.97
CA ASN A 5 -4.88 -0.99 46.68
C ASN A 5 -3.87 -1.35 45.55
N TYR A 6 -3.91 -2.60 45.10
CA TYR A 6 -3.18 -3.09 43.92
C TYR A 6 -4.00 -2.89 42.62
N GLY A 7 -4.84 -1.85 42.55
CA GLY A 7 -5.89 -1.74 41.55
C GLY A 7 -5.62 -0.93 40.28
N SER A 8 -4.48 -0.27 40.09
CA SER A 8 -4.40 0.78 39.03
C SER A 8 -3.10 0.89 38.22
N PHE A 9 -2.18 -0.08 38.29
CA PHE A 9 -0.89 0.04 37.57
C PHE A 9 -0.75 -0.82 36.30
N VAL A 10 -1.75 -1.63 35.94
CA VAL A 10 -1.65 -2.54 34.79
C VAL A 10 -2.66 -2.09 33.73
N LEU A 11 -2.21 -1.94 32.46
CA LEU A 11 -3.00 -1.74 31.21
C LEU A 11 -3.06 -0.34 30.55
N THR A 12 -2.03 0.52 30.61
CA THR A 12 -2.07 1.82 29.87
C THR A 12 -0.82 2.21 29.08
N GLN A 13 0.13 1.32 28.84
CA GLN A 13 1.23 1.64 27.91
C GLN A 13 0.75 1.53 26.46
N THR A 14 0.66 2.69 25.80
CA THR A 14 0.54 2.79 24.34
C THR A 14 1.86 2.41 23.69
N ILE A 15 1.82 1.89 22.46
CA ILE A 15 3.05 1.63 21.71
C ILE A 15 3.79 2.96 21.51
N SER A 16 5.09 2.98 21.84
CA SER A 16 5.92 4.18 21.70
C SER A 16 6.09 4.56 20.21
N LEU A 17 6.39 5.84 19.96
CA LEU A 17 6.66 6.32 18.60
C LEU A 17 7.87 5.60 17.97
N SER A 18 8.90 5.31 18.76
CA SER A 18 10.07 4.57 18.28
C SER A 18 9.72 3.15 17.82
N ALA A 19 8.91 2.42 18.59
CA ALA A 19 8.46 1.10 18.20
C ALA A 19 7.58 1.14 16.94
N ARG A 20 6.67 2.13 16.84
CA ARG A 20 5.85 2.36 15.64
C ARG A 20 6.71 2.63 14.40
N ALA A 21 7.73 3.47 14.54
CA ALA A 21 8.65 3.79 13.45
C ALA A 21 9.45 2.54 12.99
N ILE A 22 9.90 1.70 13.93
CA ILE A 22 10.58 0.44 13.60
C ILE A 22 9.65 -0.49 12.82
N ILE A 23 8.44 -0.74 13.35
CA ILE A 23 7.44 -1.59 12.67
C ILE A 23 7.14 -1.04 11.26
N PHE A 24 6.93 0.27 11.13
CA PHE A 24 6.70 0.91 9.84
C PHE A 24 7.85 0.68 8.85
N VAL A 25 9.10 0.85 9.27
CA VAL A 25 10.26 0.63 8.38
C VAL A 25 10.38 -0.83 7.98
N GLU A 26 10.21 -1.77 8.91
CA GLU A 26 10.21 -3.21 8.63
C GLU A 26 9.13 -3.58 7.62
N ILE A 27 7.91 -3.06 7.80
CA ILE A 27 6.79 -3.30 6.90
C ILE A 27 7.02 -2.63 5.55
N LEU A 28 7.56 -1.42 5.49
CA LEU A 28 7.87 -0.74 4.23
C LEU A 28 8.88 -1.54 3.40
N VAL A 29 9.94 -2.04 4.02
CA VAL A 29 10.92 -2.93 3.36
C VAL A 29 10.23 -4.19 2.88
N LEU A 30 9.41 -4.83 3.72
CA LEU A 30 8.68 -6.03 3.35
C LEU A 30 7.72 -5.78 2.16
N CYS A 31 7.01 -4.66 2.13
CA CYS A 31 6.16 -4.26 1.01
C CYS A 31 6.92 -4.24 -0.31
N ILE A 32 8.12 -3.63 -0.33
CA ILE A 32 8.99 -3.57 -1.50
C ILE A 32 9.45 -4.99 -1.91
N LEU A 33 9.89 -5.80 -0.95
CA LEU A 33 10.34 -7.17 -1.20
C LEU A 33 9.22 -8.04 -1.79
N ILE A 34 8.00 -7.90 -1.30
CA ILE A 34 6.83 -8.65 -1.80
C ILE A 34 6.50 -8.26 -3.25
N THR A 35 6.55 -6.98 -3.60
CA THR A 35 6.38 -6.55 -5.00
C THR A 35 7.51 -7.05 -5.88
N LEU A 36 8.77 -6.98 -5.43
CA LEU A 36 9.90 -7.55 -6.17
C LEU A 36 9.75 -9.07 -6.37
N ALA A 37 9.27 -9.79 -5.35
CA ALA A 37 8.97 -11.21 -5.48
C ALA A 37 7.92 -11.47 -6.56
N GLY A 38 6.85 -10.67 -6.62
CA GLY A 38 5.86 -10.70 -7.71
C GLY A 38 6.48 -10.43 -9.09
N THR A 39 7.35 -9.41 -9.19
CA THR A 39 8.03 -9.01 -10.44
C THR A 39 8.90 -10.12 -11.04
N PHE A 40 9.52 -10.95 -10.21
CA PHE A 40 10.38 -12.04 -10.65
C PHE A 40 9.67 -13.40 -10.72
N THR A 41 8.35 -13.43 -10.57
CA THR A 41 7.58 -14.65 -10.81
C THR A 41 7.41 -14.91 -12.30
N GLY A 42 7.41 -16.18 -12.68
CA GLY A 42 7.01 -16.58 -14.03
C GLY A 42 5.54 -16.26 -14.26
N VAL A 43 5.24 -15.61 -15.38
CA VAL A 43 3.87 -15.38 -15.86
C VAL A 43 3.75 -16.06 -17.22
N GLU A 44 2.67 -16.78 -17.47
CA GLU A 44 2.44 -17.41 -18.77
C GLU A 44 2.03 -16.34 -19.81
N MET A 45 2.32 -16.56 -21.09
CA MET A 45 2.05 -15.56 -22.12
C MET A 45 0.55 -15.21 -22.23
N GLU A 46 -0.34 -16.19 -22.07
CA GLU A 46 -1.78 -15.97 -22.07
C GLU A 46 -2.20 -15.04 -20.92
N GLU A 47 -1.71 -15.31 -19.71
CA GLU A 47 -1.95 -14.46 -18.54
C GLU A 47 -1.35 -13.06 -18.71
N ALA A 48 -0.15 -12.97 -19.26
CA ALA A 48 0.52 -11.69 -19.50
C ALA A 48 -0.27 -10.81 -20.48
N GLN A 49 -0.80 -11.40 -21.55
CA GLN A 49 -1.67 -10.71 -22.51
C GLN A 49 -2.97 -10.24 -21.86
N LYS A 50 -3.62 -11.10 -21.08
CA LYS A 50 -4.85 -10.76 -20.35
C LYS A 50 -4.61 -9.59 -19.40
N LEU A 51 -3.57 -9.66 -18.57
CA LEU A 51 -3.24 -8.62 -17.60
C LEU A 51 -2.85 -7.31 -18.28
N SER A 52 -2.11 -7.37 -19.39
CA SER A 52 -1.80 -6.18 -20.20
C SER A 52 -3.07 -5.55 -20.79
N GLN A 53 -4.05 -6.34 -21.23
CA GLN A 53 -5.31 -5.82 -21.73
C GLN A 53 -6.14 -5.17 -20.62
N GLU A 54 -6.19 -5.79 -19.43
CA GLU A 54 -6.85 -5.22 -18.25
C GLU A 54 -6.24 -3.87 -17.86
N ILE A 55 -4.91 -3.75 -17.89
CA ILE A 55 -4.21 -2.48 -17.63
C ILE A 55 -4.51 -1.43 -18.70
N ASN A 56 -4.55 -1.81 -19.98
CA ASN A 56 -4.91 -0.87 -21.05
C ASN A 56 -6.36 -0.37 -20.89
N ASN A 57 -7.30 -1.26 -20.59
CA ASN A 57 -8.69 -0.88 -20.33
C ASN A 57 -8.80 0.05 -19.11
N LEU A 58 -8.06 -0.25 -18.02
CA LEU A 58 -7.99 0.61 -16.85
C LEU A 58 -7.44 1.99 -17.19
N ARG A 59 -6.40 2.07 -18.03
CA ARG A 59 -5.81 3.33 -18.49
C ARG A 59 -6.83 4.19 -19.25
N ASP A 60 -7.64 3.58 -20.12
CA ASP A 60 -8.72 4.28 -20.83
C ASP A 60 -9.83 4.76 -19.88
N CYS A 61 -10.18 3.95 -18.87
CA CYS A 61 -11.08 4.37 -17.80
C CYS A 61 -10.50 5.55 -16.99
N VAL A 62 -9.20 5.54 -16.69
CA VAL A 62 -8.53 6.66 -15.99
C VAL A 62 -8.60 7.93 -16.81
N LYS A 63 -8.47 7.88 -18.15
CA LYS A 63 -8.60 9.08 -19.01
C LYS A 63 -9.99 9.69 -18.98
N SER A 64 -11.03 8.87 -18.87
CA SER A 64 -12.42 9.33 -18.86
C SER A 64 -12.89 9.79 -17.48
N VAL A 65 -12.50 9.07 -16.42
CA VAL A 65 -12.95 9.34 -15.04
C VAL A 65 -12.03 10.32 -14.31
N GLY A 66 -10.73 10.28 -14.61
CA GLY A 66 -9.72 11.11 -13.96
C GLY A 66 -9.03 10.43 -12.77
N PHE A 67 -8.33 11.24 -11.98
CA PHE A 67 -7.59 10.81 -10.79
C PHE A 67 -8.46 10.12 -9.74
N GLN A 68 -9.78 10.32 -9.76
CA GLN A 68 -10.73 9.72 -8.82
C GLN A 68 -10.73 8.19 -8.90
N LEU A 69 -10.52 7.62 -10.09
CA LEU A 69 -10.46 6.17 -10.27
C LEU A 69 -9.18 5.60 -9.62
N ILE A 70 -8.04 6.27 -9.83
CA ILE A 70 -6.76 5.93 -9.20
C ILE A 70 -6.86 6.03 -7.67
N PHE A 71 -7.38 7.16 -7.19
CA PHE A 71 -7.58 7.39 -5.76
C PHE A 71 -8.50 6.33 -5.16
N GLY A 72 -9.65 6.07 -5.78
CA GLY A 72 -10.64 5.09 -5.30
C GLY A 72 -10.05 3.68 -5.21
N ASN A 73 -9.27 3.26 -6.20
CA ASN A 73 -8.59 1.97 -6.19
C ASN A 73 -7.62 1.87 -5.01
N ASN A 74 -6.67 2.80 -4.90
CA ASN A 74 -5.66 2.77 -3.85
C ASN A 74 -6.25 2.96 -2.45
N PHE A 75 -7.26 3.83 -2.32
CA PHE A 75 -7.96 4.06 -1.07
C PHE A 75 -8.73 2.83 -0.59
N MET A 76 -9.38 2.09 -1.51
CA MET A 76 -10.04 0.82 -1.19
C MET A 76 -9.05 -0.21 -0.63
N HIS A 77 -7.88 -0.36 -1.26
CA HIS A 77 -6.84 -1.25 -0.75
C HIS A 77 -6.37 -0.80 0.64
N ALA A 78 -6.08 0.49 0.83
CA ALA A 78 -5.66 1.03 2.13
C ALA A 78 -6.70 0.79 3.24
N LEU A 79 -7.99 0.98 2.94
CA LEU A 79 -9.09 0.71 3.88
C LEU A 79 -9.04 -0.72 4.41
N ILE A 80 -8.88 -1.70 3.52
CA ILE A 80 -8.79 -3.12 3.90
C ILE A 80 -7.49 -3.37 4.68
N MET A 81 -6.38 -2.72 4.31
CA MET A 81 -5.09 -2.85 4.99
C MET A 81 -5.12 -2.36 6.45
N PHE A 82 -6.03 -1.45 6.83
CA PHE A 82 -6.22 -1.03 8.22
C PHE A 82 -7.01 -2.05 9.07
N VAL A 83 -7.67 -3.03 8.46
CA VAL A 83 -8.48 -4.03 9.18
C VAL A 83 -7.55 -4.96 9.98
N PRO A 84 -7.71 -5.10 11.30
CA PRO A 84 -6.89 -6.00 12.12
C PRO A 84 -6.89 -7.42 11.57
N ILE A 85 -5.74 -8.10 11.63
CA ILE A 85 -5.49 -9.46 11.11
C ILE A 85 -5.55 -9.53 9.57
N ALA A 86 -6.66 -9.11 8.95
CA ALA A 86 -6.86 -9.22 7.50
C ALA A 86 -5.95 -8.28 6.69
N GLY A 87 -5.63 -7.12 7.25
CA GLY A 87 -4.90 -6.05 6.56
C GLY A 87 -3.55 -6.46 5.98
N PRO A 88 -2.64 -7.08 6.76
CA PRO A 88 -1.37 -7.58 6.26
C PRO A 88 -1.52 -8.57 5.11
N PHE A 89 -2.44 -9.53 5.21
CA PHE A 89 -2.66 -10.53 4.16
C PHE A 89 -3.12 -9.87 2.85
N TRP A 90 -4.12 -8.99 2.94
CA TRP A 90 -4.61 -8.26 1.78
C TRP A 90 -3.52 -7.35 1.18
N GLY A 91 -2.79 -6.62 2.04
CA GLY A 91 -1.75 -5.71 1.61
C GLY A 91 -0.63 -6.40 0.85
N PHE A 92 -0.12 -7.51 1.39
CA PHE A 92 0.92 -8.29 0.71
C PHE A 92 0.39 -8.96 -0.56
N PHE A 93 -0.86 -9.43 -0.58
CA PHE A 93 -1.49 -9.95 -1.80
C PHE A 93 -1.59 -8.89 -2.90
N THR A 94 -2.05 -7.67 -2.55
CA THR A 94 -2.12 -6.54 -3.49
C THR A 94 -0.74 -6.20 -4.04
N LEU A 95 0.26 -6.06 -3.17
CA LEU A 95 1.63 -5.70 -3.58
C LEU A 95 2.31 -6.79 -4.43
N TYR A 96 2.06 -8.06 -4.12
CA TYR A 96 2.53 -9.18 -4.94
C TYR A 96 1.86 -9.14 -6.32
N SER A 97 0.56 -8.89 -6.37
CA SER A 97 -0.20 -8.77 -7.62
C SER A 97 0.30 -7.59 -8.48
N THR A 98 0.66 -6.46 -7.87
CA THR A 98 1.35 -5.35 -8.56
C THR A 98 2.66 -5.80 -9.17
N GLY A 99 3.47 -6.60 -8.45
CA GLY A 99 4.67 -7.21 -9.00
C GLY A 99 4.37 -8.10 -10.22
N ARG A 100 3.32 -8.92 -10.15
CA ARG A 100 2.92 -9.76 -11.29
C ARG A 100 2.46 -8.94 -12.51
N ILE A 101 1.81 -7.80 -12.30
CA ILE A 101 1.50 -6.83 -13.36
C ILE A 101 2.79 -6.34 -14.03
N ILE A 102 3.82 -5.99 -13.24
CA ILE A 102 5.12 -5.60 -13.78
C ILE A 102 5.73 -6.75 -14.60
N ALA A 103 5.69 -7.98 -14.10
CA ALA A 103 6.21 -9.15 -14.81
C ALA A 103 5.50 -9.37 -16.17
N ALA A 104 4.17 -9.28 -16.19
CA ALA A 104 3.37 -9.39 -17.40
C ALA A 104 3.67 -8.29 -18.42
N LEU A 105 3.69 -7.03 -17.98
CA LEU A 105 4.00 -5.88 -18.85
C LEU A 105 5.43 -5.99 -19.41
N SER A 106 6.38 -6.48 -18.61
CA SER A 106 7.76 -6.71 -19.04
C SER A 106 7.83 -7.77 -20.14
N MET A 107 7.06 -8.86 -20.00
CA MET A 107 6.97 -9.91 -21.02
C MET A 107 6.36 -9.40 -22.33
N VAL A 108 5.21 -8.71 -22.25
CA VAL A 108 4.49 -8.20 -23.44
C VAL A 108 5.31 -7.14 -24.18
N ASN A 109 5.94 -6.22 -23.45
CA ASN A 109 6.73 -5.13 -24.04
C ASN A 109 8.19 -5.52 -24.32
N LYS A 110 8.61 -6.75 -23.98
CA LYS A 110 10.00 -7.23 -24.09
C LYS A 110 11.01 -6.33 -23.37
N ILE A 111 10.62 -5.81 -22.20
CA ILE A 111 11.44 -4.98 -21.33
C ILE A 111 11.96 -5.83 -20.17
N ASN A 112 13.15 -5.53 -19.65
CA ASN A 112 13.65 -6.20 -18.46
C ASN A 112 12.75 -5.87 -17.23
N PRO A 113 12.28 -6.87 -16.47
CA PRO A 113 11.36 -6.65 -15.36
C PRO A 113 11.95 -5.86 -14.19
N ALA A 114 13.25 -6.00 -13.93
CA ALA A 114 13.93 -5.20 -12.93
C ALA A 114 14.00 -3.73 -13.33
N LEU A 115 14.23 -3.44 -14.62
CA LEU A 115 14.24 -2.08 -15.15
C LEU A 115 12.86 -1.44 -15.02
N LEU A 116 11.79 -2.15 -15.40
CA LEU A 116 10.43 -1.63 -15.30
C LEU A 116 10.03 -1.35 -13.85
N ALA A 117 10.34 -2.28 -12.93
CA ALA A 117 10.12 -2.06 -11.49
C ALA A 117 10.91 -0.84 -10.99
N PHE A 118 12.19 -0.73 -11.35
CA PHE A 118 13.03 0.40 -10.94
C PHE A 118 12.45 1.73 -11.43
N THR A 119 12.02 1.81 -12.70
CA THR A 119 11.37 3.01 -13.25
C THR A 119 10.12 3.39 -12.47
N LEU A 120 9.30 2.41 -12.05
CA LEU A 120 8.13 2.69 -11.22
C LEU A 120 8.52 3.36 -9.90
N PHE A 121 9.54 2.84 -9.21
CA PHE A 121 10.06 3.42 -7.96
C PHE A 121 10.78 4.78 -8.13
N LEU A 122 11.01 5.26 -9.36
CA LEU A 122 11.47 6.64 -9.57
C LEU A 122 10.32 7.65 -9.42
N PHE A 123 9.07 7.22 -9.56
CA PHE A 123 7.94 8.12 -9.47
C PHE A 123 7.55 8.42 -8.01
N PRO A 124 7.24 9.69 -7.69
CA PRO A 124 6.88 10.06 -6.32
C PRO A 124 5.56 9.43 -5.86
N PHE A 125 4.59 9.23 -6.75
CA PHE A 125 3.30 8.60 -6.39
C PHE A 125 3.48 7.18 -5.86
N THR A 126 4.45 6.42 -6.39
CA THR A 126 4.77 5.07 -5.91
C THR A 126 5.25 5.08 -4.47
N TRP A 127 6.14 6.00 -4.08
CA TRP A 127 6.56 6.11 -2.68
C TRP A 127 5.41 6.50 -1.76
N MET A 128 4.54 7.40 -2.21
CA MET A 128 3.37 7.85 -1.45
C MET A 128 2.38 6.71 -1.20
N GLU A 129 2.14 5.84 -2.18
CA GLU A 129 1.35 4.61 -2.03
C GLU A 129 2.00 3.64 -1.05
N TYR A 130 3.28 3.32 -1.23
CA TYR A 130 3.97 2.34 -0.37
C TYR A 130 4.07 2.81 1.09
N ILE A 131 4.29 4.11 1.32
CA ILE A 131 4.26 4.69 2.66
C ILE A 131 2.85 4.54 3.26
N SER A 132 1.80 4.84 2.49
CA SER A 132 0.41 4.73 2.95
C SER A 132 0.03 3.28 3.29
N TYR A 133 0.41 2.33 2.44
CA TYR A 133 0.17 0.90 2.65
C TYR A 133 0.98 0.35 3.82
N ALA A 134 2.25 0.72 3.94
CA ALA A 134 3.08 0.29 5.05
C ALA A 134 2.55 0.82 6.39
N LEU A 135 2.09 2.08 6.44
CA LEU A 135 1.41 2.62 7.62
C LEU A 135 0.11 1.87 7.93
N ALA A 136 -0.74 1.61 6.94
CA ALA A 136 -2.00 0.90 7.12
C ALA A 136 -1.78 -0.52 7.68
N ILE A 137 -0.85 -1.29 7.09
CA ILE A 137 -0.48 -2.63 7.55
C ILE A 137 0.13 -2.58 8.95
N SER A 138 1.01 -1.61 9.24
CA SER A 138 1.61 -1.43 10.56
C SER A 138 0.55 -1.18 11.64
N GLU A 139 -0.41 -0.29 11.36
CA GLU A 139 -1.51 -0.03 12.28
C GLU A 139 -2.44 -1.23 12.43
N SER A 140 -2.66 -2.02 11.37
CA SER A 140 -3.41 -3.27 11.50
C SER A 140 -2.72 -4.26 12.44
N LEU A 141 -1.39 -4.41 12.37
CA LEU A 141 -0.63 -5.25 13.30
C LEU A 141 -0.69 -4.73 14.74
N ILE A 142 -0.54 -3.41 14.93
CA ILE A 142 -0.62 -2.77 16.25
C ILE A 142 -2.04 -2.91 16.84
N LEU A 143 -3.08 -2.68 16.04
CA LEU A 143 -4.47 -2.88 16.46
C LEU A 143 -4.71 -4.34 16.82
N THR A 144 -4.23 -5.29 16.02
CA THR A 144 -4.31 -6.73 16.30
C THR A 144 -3.69 -7.07 17.65
N TYR A 145 -2.46 -6.60 17.91
CA TYR A 145 -1.80 -6.76 19.20
C TYR A 145 -2.61 -6.13 20.34
N SER A 146 -3.19 -4.95 20.10
CA SER A 146 -3.98 -4.21 21.08
C SER A 146 -5.32 -4.85 21.41
N VAL A 147 -5.93 -5.58 20.46
CA VAL A 147 -7.11 -6.43 20.71
C VAL A 147 -6.74 -7.50 21.73
N VAL A 148 -5.63 -8.19 21.50
CA VAL A 148 -5.14 -9.28 22.37
C VAL A 148 -4.81 -8.75 23.76
N LYS A 149 -4.21 -7.56 23.86
CA LYS A 149 -3.85 -6.93 25.14
C LYS A 149 -4.99 -6.13 25.80
N ARG A 150 -6.18 -6.09 25.20
CA ARG A 150 -7.36 -5.35 25.70
C ARG A 150 -7.09 -3.84 25.93
N ASN A 151 -6.20 -3.23 25.15
CA ASN A 151 -5.86 -1.80 25.21
C ASN A 151 -6.13 -1.11 23.87
N LEU A 152 -7.37 -1.19 23.39
CA LEU A 152 -7.72 -0.78 22.02
C LEU A 152 -7.98 0.71 21.84
N ARG A 153 -8.52 1.38 22.85
CA ARG A 153 -9.13 2.70 22.67
C ARG A 153 -8.13 3.76 22.17
N LYS A 154 -6.94 3.81 22.78
CA LYS A 154 -5.91 4.79 22.39
C LYS A 154 -5.31 4.46 21.01
N GLU A 155 -5.06 3.18 20.77
CA GLU A 155 -4.46 2.68 19.52
C GLU A 155 -5.41 2.89 18.33
N PHE A 156 -6.72 2.71 18.53
CA PHE A 156 -7.75 3.00 17.53
C PHE A 156 -7.82 4.48 17.15
N ILE A 157 -7.66 5.40 18.12
CA ILE A 157 -7.61 6.84 17.84
C ILE A 157 -6.37 7.18 17.00
N THR A 158 -5.21 6.58 17.31
CA THR A 158 -3.99 6.79 16.53
C THR A 158 -4.14 6.23 15.11
N ALA A 159 -4.65 5.01 14.97
CA ALA A 159 -4.92 4.41 13.67
C ALA A 159 -5.91 5.25 12.84
N SER A 160 -6.94 5.81 13.46
CA SER A 160 -7.89 6.72 12.79
C SER A 160 -7.22 7.99 12.26
N LYS A 161 -6.27 8.58 13.00
CA LYS A 161 -5.50 9.74 12.55
C LYS A 161 -4.60 9.38 11.36
N LEU A 162 -3.92 8.24 11.44
CA LEU A 162 -3.07 7.74 10.36
C LEU A 162 -3.88 7.36 9.12
N PHE A 163 -5.10 6.86 9.29
CA PHE A 163 -6.03 6.61 8.21
C PHE A 163 -6.38 7.90 7.44
N VAL A 164 -6.74 8.98 8.14
CA VAL A 164 -6.99 10.29 7.50
C VAL A 164 -5.73 10.79 6.79
N PHE A 165 -4.58 10.67 7.43
CA PHE A 165 -3.29 11.05 6.84
C PHE A 165 -2.97 10.27 5.55
N CYS A 166 -3.12 8.95 5.57
CA CYS A 166 -2.92 8.10 4.39
C CYS A 166 -3.91 8.45 3.27
N SER A 167 -5.17 8.73 3.61
CA SER A 167 -6.18 9.17 2.63
C SER A 167 -5.75 10.42 1.88
N VAL A 168 -5.19 11.41 2.58
CA VAL A 168 -4.69 12.65 1.97
C VAL A 168 -3.47 12.39 1.09
N ILE A 169 -2.52 11.55 1.56
CA ILE A 169 -1.36 11.16 0.75
C ILE A 169 -1.80 10.46 -0.53
N LEU A 170 -2.68 9.46 -0.44
CA LEU A 170 -3.17 8.71 -1.60
C LEU A 170 -3.92 9.61 -2.59
N LEU A 171 -4.66 10.61 -2.11
CA LEU A 171 -5.32 11.58 -2.99
C LEU A 171 -4.28 12.39 -3.79
N ILE A 172 -3.23 12.88 -3.13
CA ILE A 172 -2.16 13.63 -3.80
C ILE A 172 -1.39 12.71 -4.76
N ALA A 173 -1.11 11.46 -4.36
CA ALA A 173 -0.47 10.46 -5.21
C ALA A 173 -1.26 10.23 -6.50
N ALA A 174 -2.58 10.04 -6.38
CA ALA A 174 -3.47 9.83 -7.51
C ALA A 174 -3.53 11.03 -8.47
N ILE A 175 -3.50 12.26 -7.93
CA ILE A 175 -3.42 13.47 -8.76
C ILE A 175 -2.10 13.50 -9.53
N ILE A 176 -0.97 13.24 -8.87
CA ILE A 176 0.35 13.21 -9.51
C ILE A 176 0.40 12.13 -10.59
N GLU A 177 -0.05 10.91 -10.28
CA GLU A 177 -0.08 9.79 -11.22
C GLU A 177 -0.94 10.10 -12.43
N PHE A 178 -2.15 10.65 -12.24
CA PHE A 178 -3.03 11.04 -13.33
C PHE A 178 -2.36 12.05 -14.28
N TYR A 179 -1.72 13.08 -13.73
CA TYR A 179 -1.00 14.06 -14.55
C TYR A 179 0.20 13.44 -15.27
N MET A 180 0.91 12.49 -14.63
CA MET A 180 2.02 11.80 -15.28
C MET A 180 1.53 10.91 -16.44
N ILE A 181 0.47 10.13 -16.24
CA ILE A 181 -0.14 9.33 -17.31
C ILE A 181 -0.61 10.23 -18.46
N SER A 182 -1.24 11.36 -18.14
CA SER A 182 -1.74 12.31 -19.14
C SER A 182 -0.61 13.04 -19.88
N LEU A 183 0.47 13.43 -19.18
CA LEU A 183 1.60 14.16 -19.76
C LEU A 183 2.50 13.26 -20.60
N LEU A 184 2.75 12.03 -20.15
CA LEU A 184 3.54 11.04 -20.91
C LEU A 184 2.83 10.57 -22.19
N GLU A 185 1.54 10.88 -22.35
CA GLU A 185 0.77 10.70 -23.58
C GLU A 185 0.60 11.96 -24.43
N VAL A 186 0.96 13.15 -23.94
CA VAL A 186 1.06 14.33 -24.81
C VAL A 186 2.10 13.97 -25.86
N PRO A 187 1.77 14.03 -27.17
CA PRO A 187 2.60 13.44 -28.19
C PRO A 187 3.96 14.15 -28.16
N LEU A 188 4.96 13.45 -27.64
CA LEU A 188 6.32 13.62 -28.11
C LEU A 188 6.28 13.21 -29.57
N LYS A 189 5.99 14.19 -30.44
CA LYS A 189 6.38 14.16 -31.84
C LYS A 189 7.90 14.06 -31.85
N ILE A 190 8.39 12.83 -31.80
CA ILE A 190 9.74 12.45 -32.24
C ILE A 190 9.52 11.53 -33.43
#